data_AF-A0A7L2STS9-F1
#
_entry.id   AF-A0A7L2STS9-F1
#
_cell.length_a   1.000
_cell.length_b   1.000
_cell.length_c   1.000
_cell.angle_alpha   90.00
_cell.angle_beta   90.00
_cell.angle_gamma   90.00
#
_symmetry.space_group_name_H-M   'P 1'
#
loop_
_entity.id
_entity.type
_entity.pdbx_description
1 polymer ?
#
loop_
_entity_poly.entity_id
_entity_poly.type
_entity_poly.pdbx_seq_one_letter_code
_entity_poly.pdbx_strand_id
1 'polypeptide(L)'
;CVPLCPSYTLDNDLLSTEQRQFYEDNGYLLIKKLVSDDDIERFRKEFTRICKREVKPPGVMIMKDESLKSQFGQSEKVVNKVQDFQEDEELFRYCTLPEV
;
A
#
# COMPACT_ATOMS: atom_id res chain seq x y z
N CYS A 1 13.60 -4.85 40.06
CA CYS A 1 12.63 -4.35 39.06
C CYS A 1 13.22 -4.61 37.69
N VAL A 2 12.66 -5.54 36.91
CA VAL A 2 13.04 -5.70 35.51
C VAL A 2 12.45 -4.49 34.76
N PRO A 3 13.23 -3.73 33.97
CA PRO A 3 12.65 -2.65 33.19
C PRO A 3 11.66 -3.28 32.19
N LEU A 4 10.42 -2.81 32.19
CA LEU A 4 9.49 -3.08 31.09
C LEU A 4 10.09 -2.43 29.85
N CYS A 5 10.81 -3.20 29.06
CA CYS A 5 11.21 -2.77 27.73
C CYS A 5 9.90 -2.64 26.91
N PRO A 6 9.60 -1.48 26.33
CA PRO A 6 8.41 -1.34 25.51
C PRO A 6 8.51 -2.31 24.32
N SER A 7 7.49 -3.15 24.17
CA SER A 7 7.34 -4.06 23.03
C SER A 7 6.50 -3.40 21.96
N TYR A 8 6.90 -3.57 20.70
CA TYR A 8 6.16 -3.04 19.55
C TYR A 8 5.00 -3.95 19.12
N THR A 9 4.93 -5.18 19.61
CA THR A 9 3.91 -6.17 19.23
C THR A 9 3.01 -6.57 20.40
N LEU A 10 1.71 -6.74 20.13
CA LEU A 10 0.75 -7.34 21.08
C LEU A 10 0.71 -8.86 20.95
N ASP A 11 0.31 -9.55 22.02
CA ASP A 11 0.09 -11.00 21.98
C ASP A 11 -1.07 -11.35 21.03
N ASN A 12 -0.82 -12.31 20.13
CA ASN A 12 -1.77 -12.76 19.10
C ASN A 12 -1.36 -14.13 18.55
N ASP A 13 -2.30 -14.79 17.86
CA ASP A 13 -2.11 -16.13 17.26
C ASP A 13 -1.79 -16.06 15.75
N LEU A 14 -1.54 -14.86 15.20
CA LEU A 14 -1.29 -14.65 13.76
C LEU A 14 0.21 -14.70 13.43
N LEU A 15 1.05 -14.11 14.29
CA LEU A 15 2.49 -14.05 14.11
C LEU A 15 3.19 -15.08 15.00
N SER A 16 4.20 -15.75 14.44
CA SER A 16 5.05 -16.64 15.23
C SER A 16 5.91 -15.84 16.22
N THR A 17 6.38 -16.51 17.27
CA THR A 17 7.31 -15.93 18.25
C THR A 17 8.55 -15.34 17.56
N GLU A 18 9.09 -16.03 16.56
CA GLU A 18 10.26 -15.58 15.80
C GLU A 18 9.95 -14.34 14.96
N GLN A 19 8.76 -14.26 14.36
CA GLN A 19 8.34 -13.07 13.60
C GLN A 19 8.17 -11.85 14.51
N ARG A 20 7.59 -12.05 15.70
CA ARG A 20 7.47 -10.99 16.70
C ARG A 20 8.85 -10.53 17.17
N GLN A 21 9.72 -11.45 17.58
CA GLN A 21 11.08 -11.12 17.99
C GLN A 21 11.85 -10.40 16.88
N PHE A 22 11.71 -10.84 15.63
CA PHE A 22 12.31 -10.16 14.49
C PHE A 22 11.81 -8.72 14.37
N TYR A 23 10.51 -8.48 14.53
CA TYR A 23 9.95 -7.13 14.51
C TYR A 23 10.45 -6.28 15.68
N GLU A 24 10.56 -6.84 16.89
CA GLU A 24 11.13 -6.14 18.05
C GLU A 24 12.57 -5.68 17.78
N ASP A 25 13.38 -6.53 17.14
CA ASP A 25 14.79 -6.25 16.87
C ASP A 25 15.00 -5.31 15.65
N ASN A 26 14.08 -5.32 14.67
CA ASN A 26 14.31 -4.70 13.36
C ASN A 26 13.28 -3.63 12.94
N GLY A 27 12.10 -3.59 13.56
CA GLY A 27 11.03 -2.62 13.27
C GLY A 27 10.27 -2.85 11.96
N TYR A 28 10.47 -3.98 11.28
CA TYR A 28 9.71 -4.38 10.08
C TYR A 28 9.52 -5.89 10.02
N LEU A 29 8.55 -6.34 9.22
CA LEU A 29 8.32 -7.76 8.96
C LEU A 29 7.95 -7.97 7.48
N LEU A 30 8.45 -9.05 6.89
CA LEU A 30 8.10 -9.45 5.52
C LEU A 30 7.21 -10.69 5.56
N ILE A 31 5.93 -10.53 5.23
CA ILE A 31 5.01 -11.65 4.99
C ILE A 31 4.92 -11.91 3.48
N LYS A 32 5.44 -13.05 3.04
CA LYS A 32 5.46 -13.42 1.63
C LYS A 32 4.06 -13.83 1.17
N LYS A 33 3.65 -13.36 0.00
CA LYS A 33 2.36 -13.72 -0.64
C LYS A 33 1.14 -13.42 0.24
N LEU A 34 1.18 -12.34 1.02
CA LEU A 34 0.08 -11.93 1.89
C LEU A 34 -1.15 -11.51 1.06
N VAL A 35 -0.92 -10.66 0.07
CA VAL A 35 -1.94 -10.21 -0.89
C VAL A 35 -1.88 -11.09 -2.13
N SER A 36 -3.05 -11.51 -2.64
CA SER A 36 -3.15 -12.37 -3.81
C SER A 36 -2.74 -11.67 -5.11
N ASP A 37 -2.26 -12.43 -6.09
CA ASP A 37 -1.91 -11.89 -7.42
C ASP A 37 -3.15 -11.27 -8.12
N ASP A 38 -4.35 -11.82 -7.88
CA ASP A 38 -5.61 -11.31 -8.41
C ASP A 38 -5.95 -9.93 -7.82
N ASP A 39 -5.74 -9.73 -6.52
CA ASP A 39 -5.96 -8.44 -5.87
C ASP A 39 -4.94 -7.40 -6.31
N ILE A 40 -3.66 -7.79 -6.42
CA ILE A 40 -2.60 -6.94 -6.98
C ILE A 40 -2.98 -6.47 -8.39
N GLU A 41 -3.48 -7.36 -9.24
CA GLU A 41 -3.89 -7.02 -10.60
C GLU A 41 -5.11 -6.09 -10.62
N ARG A 42 -6.08 -6.26 -9.71
CA ARG A 42 -7.21 -5.32 -9.56
C ARG A 42 -6.75 -3.92 -9.17
N PHE A 43 -5.88 -3.80 -8.16
CA PHE A 43 -5.33 -2.52 -7.74
C PHE A 43 -4.53 -1.84 -8.87
N ARG A 44 -3.74 -2.62 -9.62
CA ARG A 44 -2.99 -2.13 -10.79
C ARG A 44 -3.92 -1.58 -11.86
N LYS A 45 -5.01 -2.28 -12.17
CA LYS A 45 -6.00 -1.82 -13.16
C LYS A 45 -6.65 -0.51 -12.73
N GLU A 46 -7.06 -0.39 -11.47
CA GLU A 46 -7.69 0.84 -10.97
C GLU A 46 -6.72 2.02 -10.97
N PHE A 47 -5.48 1.80 -10.53
CA PHE A 47 -4.42 2.80 -10.63
C PHE A 47 -4.26 3.34 -12.07
N THR A 48 -4.23 2.46 -13.06
CA THR A 48 -4.17 2.84 -14.48
C THR A 48 -5.38 3.67 -14.90
N ARG A 49 -6.60 3.32 -14.46
CA ARG A 49 -7.84 4.08 -14.76
C ARG A 49 -7.80 5.48 -14.15
N ILE A 50 -7.31 5.62 -12.92
CA ILE A 50 -7.08 6.92 -12.26
C ILE A 50 -6.04 7.74 -13.03
N CYS A 51 -4.93 7.14 -13.43
CA CYS A 51 -3.87 7.80 -14.20
C CYS A 51 -4.39 8.34 -15.53
N LYS A 52 -5.25 7.57 -16.21
CA LYS A 52 -5.94 7.95 -17.46
C LYS A 52 -7.11 8.90 -17.25
N ARG A 53 -7.43 9.25 -16.00
CA ARG A 53 -8.57 10.11 -15.60
C ARG A 53 -9.93 9.53 -15.98
N GLU A 54 -10.02 8.22 -16.15
CA GLU A 54 -11.26 7.47 -16.36
C GLU A 54 -12.07 7.38 -15.06
N VAL A 55 -11.37 7.37 -13.93
CA VAL A 55 -11.93 7.44 -12.57
C VAL A 55 -11.31 8.64 -11.86
N LYS A 56 -12.11 9.35 -11.07
CA LYS A 56 -11.71 10.56 -10.35
C LYS A 56 -12.28 10.54 -8.93
N PRO A 57 -11.71 9.71 -8.03
CA PRO A 57 -12.15 9.65 -6.66
C PRO A 57 -12.02 11.02 -5.99
N PRO A 58 -13.01 11.44 -5.18
CA PRO A 58 -12.91 12.69 -4.43
C PRO A 58 -11.64 12.74 -3.56
N GLY A 59 -10.97 13.89 -3.53
CA GLY A 59 -9.78 14.09 -2.69
C GLY A 59 -8.48 13.46 -3.21
N VAL A 60 -8.54 12.63 -4.25
CA VAL A 60 -7.34 11.96 -4.77
C VAL A 60 -6.32 12.96 -5.29
N MET A 61 -5.05 12.78 -4.92
CA MET A 61 -3.92 13.56 -5.42
C MET A 61 -3.02 12.71 -6.30
N ILE A 62 -2.82 13.18 -7.54
CA ILE A 62 -1.94 12.53 -8.53
C ILE A 62 -0.64 13.34 -8.63
N MET A 63 0.46 12.75 -8.18
CA MET A 63 1.80 13.33 -8.31
C MET A 63 2.42 12.92 -9.64
N LYS A 64 2.76 13.92 -10.46
CA LYS A 64 3.36 13.72 -11.78
C LYS A 64 4.82 14.19 -11.82
N ASP A 65 5.64 13.46 -12.54
CA ASP A 65 6.98 13.89 -12.90
C ASP A 65 6.92 14.82 -14.11
N GLU A 66 7.22 16.10 -13.87
CA GLU A 66 7.26 17.11 -14.92
C GLU A 66 8.36 16.83 -15.96
N SER A 67 9.47 16.18 -15.56
CA SER A 67 10.58 15.88 -16.47
C SER A 67 10.20 14.88 -17.55
N LEU A 68 9.24 13.99 -17.24
CA LEU A 68 8.77 12.93 -18.14
C LEU A 68 7.66 13.38 -19.08
N LYS A 69 7.08 14.58 -18.88
CA LYS A 69 5.99 15.10 -19.72
C LYS A 69 6.38 15.27 -21.18
N SER A 70 7.61 15.68 -21.46
CA SER A 70 8.11 15.86 -22.83
C SER A 70 8.18 14.54 -23.61
N GLN A 71 8.44 13.43 -22.91
CA GLN A 71 8.63 12.10 -23.51
C GLN A 71 7.33 11.30 -23.57
N PHE A 72 6.48 11.40 -22.54
CA PHE A 72 5.31 10.52 -22.37
C PHE A 72 3.98 11.28 -22.29
N GLY A 73 3.97 12.59 -22.48
CA GLY A 73 2.76 13.42 -22.54
C GLY A 73 1.91 13.29 -21.27
N GLN A 74 0.66 12.84 -21.44
CA GLN A 74 -0.29 12.62 -20.34
C GLN A 74 -0.44 11.14 -19.94
N SER A 75 0.48 10.26 -20.35
CA SER A 75 0.47 8.83 -20.02
C SER A 75 0.55 8.55 -18.51
N GLU A 76 0.09 7.38 -18.06
CA GLU A 76 0.35 6.87 -16.71
C GLU A 76 1.83 6.84 -16.35
N LYS A 77 2.72 6.73 -17.35
CA LYS A 77 4.18 6.75 -17.18
C LYS A 77 4.74 8.05 -16.60
N VAL A 78 3.97 9.14 -16.60
CA VAL A 78 4.38 10.39 -15.92
C VAL A 78 3.87 10.47 -14.48
N VAL A 79 3.09 9.50 -14.00
CA VAL A 79 2.54 9.49 -12.64
C VAL A 79 3.48 8.70 -11.74
N ASN A 80 4.08 9.38 -10.75
CA ASN A 80 4.97 8.74 -9.78
C ASN A 80 4.20 8.19 -8.58
N LYS A 81 3.08 8.82 -8.22
CA LYS A 81 2.30 8.46 -7.03
C LYS A 81 0.85 8.92 -7.13
N VAL A 82 -0.05 8.11 -6.56
CA VAL A 82 -1.42 8.48 -6.22
C VAL A 82 -1.56 8.40 -4.70
N GLN A 83 -2.16 9.41 -4.06
CA GLN A 83 -2.39 9.45 -2.62
C GLN A 83 -3.80 9.97 -2.29
N ASP A 84 -4.23 9.76 -1.06
CA ASP A 84 -5.57 10.09 -0.55
C ASP A 84 -6.70 9.45 -1.37
N PHE A 85 -6.55 8.15 -1.64
CA PHE A 85 -7.47 7.32 -2.43
C PHE A 85 -8.57 6.66 -1.59
N GLN A 86 -8.78 7.05 -0.34
CA GLN A 86 -9.77 6.42 0.55
C GLN A 86 -11.21 6.42 0.02
N GLU A 87 -11.54 7.33 -0.90
CA GLU A 87 -12.85 7.40 -1.56
C GLU A 87 -12.92 6.57 -2.86
N ASP A 88 -11.86 5.82 -3.20
CA ASP A 88 -11.84 4.86 -4.31
C ASP A 88 -12.12 3.45 -3.78
N GLU A 89 -13.25 2.86 -4.17
CA GLU A 89 -13.69 1.57 -3.64
C GLU A 89 -12.68 0.43 -3.91
N GLU A 90 -12.07 0.39 -5.10
CA GLU A 90 -11.16 -0.69 -5.47
C GLU A 90 -9.79 -0.54 -4.81
N LEU A 91 -9.23 0.67 -4.72
CA LEU A 91 -7.97 0.89 -4.01
C LEU A 91 -8.14 0.81 -2.48
N PHE A 92 -9.22 1.36 -1.93
CA PHE A 92 -9.48 1.30 -0.49
C PHE A 92 -9.75 -0.12 0.00
N ARG A 93 -10.16 -1.03 -0.90
CA ARG A 93 -10.31 -2.45 -0.58
C ARG A 93 -9.06 -3.05 0.07
N TYR A 94 -7.85 -2.60 -0.30
CA TYR A 94 -6.60 -3.00 0.37
C TYR A 94 -6.65 -2.81 1.90
N CYS A 95 -7.22 -1.70 2.37
CA CYS A 95 -7.36 -1.38 3.80
C CYS A 95 -8.44 -2.22 4.51
N THR A 96 -9.20 -3.03 3.76
CA THR A 96 -10.30 -3.86 4.26
C THR A 96 -10.07 -5.35 4.03
N LEU A 97 -8.92 -5.72 3.45
CA LEU A 97 -8.61 -7.13 3.24
C LEU A 97 -8.30 -7.78 4.61
N PRO A 98 -8.87 -8.96 4.93
CA PRO A 98 -8.74 -9.57 6.26
C PRO A 98 -7.34 -10.07 6.64
N GLU A 99 -6.40 -10.09 5.70
CA GLU A 99 -5.01 -10.52 5.88
C GLU A 99 -4.08 -9.33 6.16
N VAL A 100 -4.54 -8.09 5.94
CA VAL A 100 -3.85 -6.82 6.25
C VAL A 100 -4.30 -6.28 7.60
#